data_AF-A0A2H4TSB4-F1
#
_entry.id   AF-A0A2H4TSB4-F1
#
_cell.length_a   1.000
_cell.length_b   1.000
_cell.length_c   1.000
_cell.angle_alpha   90.00
_cell.angle_beta   90.00
_cell.angle_gamma   90.00
#
_symmetry.space_group_name_H-M   'P 1'
#
loop_
_entity.id
_entity.type
_entity.pdbx_description
1 polymer ?
#
loop_
_entity_poly.entity_id
_entity_poly.type
_entity_poly.pdbx_seq_one_letter_code
_entity_poly.pdbx_strand_id
1 'polypeptide(L)' 'MAYLVAVTACVSGVAHTYMAAERLEKLCQLEKWGVSIVDWPPESPDNQYHLFK' A
#
# COMPACT_ATOMS: atom_id res chain seq x y z
N MET A 1 -12.19 -8.71 14.84
CA MET A 1 -11.09 -8.88 13.87
C MET A 1 -11.31 -7.84 12.79
N ALA A 2 -10.46 -6.82 12.72
CA ALA A 2 -10.66 -5.69 11.80
C ALA A 2 -9.88 -5.93 10.50
N TYR A 3 -10.45 -5.45 9.39
CA TYR A 3 -9.84 -5.51 8.07
C TYR A 3 -9.71 -4.09 7.53
N LEU A 4 -8.48 -3.66 7.23
CA LEU A 4 -8.16 -2.31 6.78
C LEU A 4 -7.84 -2.33 5.29
N VAL A 5 -8.53 -1.50 4.52
CA VAL A 5 -8.18 -1.22 3.12
C VAL A 5 -7.70 0.22 3.04
N ALA A 6 -6.50 0.42 2.51
CA ALA A 6 -5.89 1.75 2.42
C ALA A 6 -5.30 2.00 1.03
N VAL A 7 -5.35 3.26 0.59
CA VAL A 7 -4.70 3.71 -0.63
C VAL A 7 -3.68 4.78 -0.25
N THR A 8 -2.42 4.61 -0.66
CA THR A 8 -1.38 5.61 -0.45
C THR A 8 -1.05 6.30 -1.77
N ALA A 9 -0.94 7.62 -1.75
CA ALA A 9 -0.53 8.39 -2.91
C ALA A 9 0.20 9.68 -2.51
N CYS A 10 1.26 10.02 -3.23
CA CYS A 10 2.00 11.25 -3.04
C CYS A 10 2.34 11.90 -4.38
N VAL A 11 1.98 13.18 -4.54
CA VAL A 11 2.28 13.98 -5.73
C VAL A 11 3.77 14.26 -5.92
N SER A 12 4.56 14.13 -4.85
CA SER A 12 6.00 14.39 -4.86
C SER A 12 6.82 13.23 -5.43
N GLY A 13 6.19 12.05 -5.62
CA GLY A 13 6.85 10.84 -6.10
C GLY A 13 6.52 9.60 -5.27
N VAL A 14 7.03 8.47 -5.75
CA VAL A 14 6.74 7.12 -5.23
C VAL A 14 7.37 6.79 -3.87
N ALA A 15 8.47 7.46 -3.50
CA ALA A 15 9.18 7.18 -2.25
C ALA A 15 8.28 7.36 -1.01
N HIS A 16 7.51 8.45 -0.94
CA HIS A 16 6.59 8.68 0.17
C HIS A 16 5.37 7.74 0.14
N THR A 17 4.93 7.34 -1.05
CA THR A 17 3.84 6.38 -1.21
C THR A 17 4.20 5.02 -0.62
N TYR A 18 5.40 4.51 -0.91
CA TYR A 18 5.91 3.25 -0.37
C TYR A 18 6.23 3.34 1.13
N MET A 19 6.85 4.44 1.59
CA MET A 19 7.10 4.62 3.03
C MET A 19 5.81 4.62 3.85
N ALA A 20 4.74 5.24 3.35
CA ALA A 20 3.44 5.22 4.01
C ALA A 20 2.82 3.81 4.02
N ALA A 21 2.92 3.08 2.91
CA ALA A 21 2.41 1.71 2.80
C ALA A 21 3.13 0.76 3.79
N GLU A 22 4.46 0.74 3.79
CA GLU A 22 5.25 -0.11 4.69
C GLU A 22 4.96 0.18 6.17
N ARG A 23 4.70 1.46 6.50
CA ARG A 23 4.37 1.84 7.87
C ARG A 23 2.99 1.33 8.28
N LEU A 24 2.00 1.38 7.39
CA LEU A 24 0.66 0.87 7.64
C LEU A 24 0.66 -0.65 7.82
N GLU A 25 1.43 -1.39 7.02
CA GLU A 25 1.57 -2.85 7.19
C GLU A 25 2.15 -3.21 8.55
N LYS A 26 3.24 -2.55 8.97
CA LYS A 26 3.87 -2.78 10.28
C LYS A 26 2.89 -2.53 11.44
N LEU A 27 2.07 -1.48 11.35
CA LEU A 27 1.05 -1.20 12.37
C LEU A 27 -0.04 -2.27 12.39
N CYS A 28 -0.54 -2.66 11.22
CA CYS A 28 -1.56 -3.71 11.14
C CYS A 28 -1.04 -5.06 11.63
N GLN A 29 0.25 -5.35 11.42
CA GLN A 29 0.89 -6.56 11.92
C GLN A 29 1.01 -6.58 13.45
N LEU A 30 1.29 -5.43 14.08
CA LEU A 30 1.29 -5.28 15.53
C LEU A 30 -0.10 -5.46 16.12
N GLU A 31 -1.12 -4.86 15.49
CA GLU A 31 -2.52 -4.92 15.92
C GLU A 31 -3.24 -6.22 15.50
N LYS A 32 -2.58 -7.08 14.71
CA LYS A 32 -3.15 -8.30 14.10
C LYS A 32 -4.41 -8.04 13.27
N TRP A 33 -4.42 -6.95 12.52
CA TRP A 33 -5.49 -6.62 11.57
C TRP A 33 -5.12 -7.13 10.18
N GLY A 34 -6.11 -7.64 9.44
CA GLY A 34 -5.90 -7.94 8.03
C GLY A 34 -5.82 -6.62 7.27
N VAL A 35 -4.84 -6.46 6.38
CA VAL A 35 -4.65 -5.20 5.65
C VAL A 35 -4.42 -5.45 4.16
N SER A 36 -4.99 -4.57 3.33
CA SER A 36 -4.73 -4.48 1.89
C SER A 36 -4.42 -3.03 1.55
N ILE A 37 -3.19 -2.77 1.12
CA ILE A 37 -2.72 -1.44 0.75
C ILE A 37 -2.45 -1.41 -0.75
N VAL A 38 -2.92 -0.35 -1.41
CA VAL A 38 -2.71 -0.10 -2.84
C VAL A 38 -1.98 1.23 -3.01
N ASP A 39 -0.87 1.23 -3.75
CA ASP A 39 -0.11 2.43 -4.11
C ASP A 39 -0.58 3.05 -5.44
N TRP A 40 -0.55 4.39 -5.49
CA TRP A 40 -0.78 5.19 -6.71
C TRP A 40 0.12 6.44 -6.68
N PRO A 41 0.75 6.89 -7.78
CA PRO A 41 0.69 6.39 -9.14
C PRO A 41 1.66 5.23 -9.38
N PRO A 42 1.42 4.43 -10.42
CA PRO A 42 2.28 3.32 -10.75
C PRO A 42 3.61 3.78 -11.35
N GLU A 43 4.71 3.22 -10.84
CA GLU A 43 6.06 3.51 -11.34
C GLU A 43 6.23 3.03 -12.80
N SER A 44 5.47 2.02 -13.22
CA SER A 44 5.48 1.48 -14.58
C SER A 44 4.17 0.73 -14.95
N PRO A 45 3.73 0.73 -16.23
CA PRO A 45 2.58 -0.06 -16.70
C PRO A 45 2.76 -1.58 -16.60
N ASP A 46 4.00 -2.04 -16.40
CA ASP A 46 4.39 -3.45 -16.34
C ASP A 46 4.22 -4.12 -14.96
N ASN A 47 4.23 -3.38 -13.84
CA ASN A 47 4.15 -3.99 -12.51
C ASN A 47 2.77 -3.83 -11.81
N GLN A 48 1.80 -3.17 -12.45
CA GLN A 48 0.47 -2.90 -11.87
C GLN A 48 -0.53 -4.05 -11.93
N TYR A 49 -0.28 -5.07 -12.75
CA TYR A 49 -1.27 -6.11 -13.01
C TYR A 49 -1.02 -7.42 -12.27
N HIS A 50 0.01 -7.51 -11.40
CA HIS A 50 0.21 -8.70 -10.57
C HIS A 50 -0.63 -8.73 -9.28
N LEU A 51 -1.36 -7.66 -8.98
CA LEU A 51 -2.40 -7.64 -7.93
C LEU A 51 -3.80 -8.00 -8.46
N PHE A 52 -3.93 -8.30 -9.77
CA PHE A 52 -5.17 -8.78 -10.40
C PHE A 52 -5.02 -10.14 -11.10
N LYS A 53 -4.04 -10.97 -10.70
CA LYS A 53 -4.02 -12.41 -11.02
C LYS A 53 -3.95 -13.25 -9.77
#